data_AF-A0A3G2ILB7-F1
#
_entry.id   AF-A0A3G2ILB7-F1
#
_cell.length_a   1.000
_cell.length_b   1.000
_cell.length_c   1.000
_cell.angle_alpha   90.00
_cell.angle_beta   90.00
_cell.angle_gamma   90.00
#
_symmetry.space_group_name_H-M   'P 1'
#
loop_
_entity.id
_entity.type
_entity.pdbx_description
1 polymer ?
#
loop_
_entity_poly.entity_id
_entity_poly.type
_entity_poly.pdbx_seq_one_letter_code
_entity_poly.pdbx_strand_id
1 'polypeptide(L)'
;MHYGYYAIFSITRLSCCCWFFGIHGYYIFQDIGFRFMNATTSNLDAWKAGRESLNILSVPFYETWCASGGSGGTLSLLISRTPSNRHLINASLPLAIFNINEPLIFGVPVVLNPVMFIPFLMTPAMDYIIAYYATLWHIVPPIQHMVGWATPAMINNINALQNRVNFVLWYQPQINLDNQKIVAMEVLLRHQSGDGKIPPPYFLEYYERVGMMPEVDFFGYRNMPLKLFIMNCLVFLA
;
A
#
# COMPACT_ATOMS: atom_id res chain seq x y z
N MET A 1 11.65 19.35 8.34
CA MET A 1 10.83 18.13 8.21
C MET A 1 10.16 17.70 9.52
N HIS A 2 10.67 18.07 10.72
CA HIS A 2 10.05 17.73 12.03
C HIS A 2 8.61 18.23 12.29
N TYR A 3 8.19 19.34 11.66
CA TYR A 3 6.88 19.96 11.92
C TYR A 3 5.69 19.21 11.30
N GLY A 4 5.90 18.40 10.25
CA GLY A 4 4.83 17.64 9.61
C GLY A 4 4.33 16.46 10.45
N TYR A 5 5.20 15.91 11.31
CA TYR A 5 4.95 14.67 12.05
C TYR A 5 3.93 14.86 13.18
N TYR A 6 4.10 15.91 13.99
CA TYR A 6 3.13 16.27 15.03
C TYR A 6 1.79 16.68 14.43
N ALA A 7 1.80 17.25 13.23
CA ALA A 7 0.61 17.69 12.55
C ALA A 7 -0.26 16.51 12.08
N ILE A 8 0.30 15.50 11.40
CA ILE A 8 -0.46 14.29 10.99
C ILE A 8 -1.07 13.60 12.22
N PHE A 9 -0.25 13.34 13.25
CA PHE A 9 -0.72 12.70 14.48
C PHE A 9 -1.81 13.51 15.21
N SER A 10 -1.71 14.85 15.22
CA SER A 10 -2.72 15.70 15.85
C SER A 10 -4.01 15.77 15.04
N ILE A 11 -3.92 15.77 13.70
CA ILE A 11 -5.07 15.76 12.80
C ILE A 11 -5.84 14.44 12.94
N THR A 12 -5.16 13.31 13.06
CA THR A 12 -5.80 12.02 13.32
C THR A 12 -6.68 12.06 14.57
N ARG A 13 -6.13 12.55 15.69
CA ARG A 13 -6.89 12.66 16.94
C ARG A 13 -8.08 13.61 16.82
N LEU A 14 -7.88 14.75 16.14
CA LEU A 14 -8.95 15.71 15.92
C LEU A 14 -10.05 15.14 15.01
N SER A 15 -9.67 14.34 14.01
CA SER A 15 -10.60 13.61 13.14
C SER A 15 -11.41 12.57 13.93
N CYS A 16 -10.77 11.86 14.86
CA CYS A 16 -11.47 10.96 15.78
C CYS A 16 -12.45 11.72 16.70
N CYS A 17 -12.09 12.92 17.16
CA CYS A 17 -13.01 13.79 17.92
C CYS A 17 -14.22 14.22 17.07
N CYS A 18 -14.05 14.52 15.78
CA CYS A 18 -15.20 14.80 14.89
C CYS A 18 -16.13 13.59 14.80
N TRP A 19 -15.57 12.38 14.66
CA TRP A 19 -16.34 11.14 14.60
C TRP A 19 -17.11 10.84 15.88
N PHE A 20 -16.61 11.27 17.05
CA PHE A 20 -17.35 11.19 18.31
C PHE A 20 -18.66 11.99 18.27
N PHE A 21 -18.70 13.12 17.55
CA PHE A 21 -19.90 13.92 17.32
C PHE A 21 -20.70 13.49 16.08
N GLY A 22 -20.31 12.39 15.42
CA GLY A 22 -20.94 11.94 14.17
C GLY A 22 -20.59 12.77 12.94
N ILE A 23 -19.56 13.63 13.04
CA ILE A 23 -19.04 14.42 11.91
C ILE A 23 -17.88 13.66 11.28
N HIS A 24 -17.91 13.51 9.96
CA HIS A 24 -16.89 12.77 9.25
C HIS A 24 -15.55 13.55 9.19
N GLY A 25 -14.61 13.22 10.08
CA GLY A 25 -13.36 13.98 10.26
C GLY A 25 -12.49 14.09 9.00
N TYR A 26 -12.48 13.07 8.14
CA TYR A 26 -11.73 13.08 6.88
C TYR A 26 -12.09 14.28 5.98
N TYR A 27 -13.37 14.62 5.86
CA TYR A 27 -13.82 15.72 5.00
C TYR A 27 -13.55 17.09 5.63
N ILE A 28 -13.54 17.18 6.97
CA ILE A 28 -13.22 18.43 7.67
C ILE A 28 -11.75 18.82 7.47
N PHE A 29 -10.84 17.83 7.46
CA PHE A 29 -9.40 18.06 7.37
C PHE A 29 -8.80 17.74 5.99
N GLN A 30 -9.65 17.62 4.97
CA GLN A 30 -9.26 17.15 3.64
C GLN A 30 -8.18 18.03 2.99
N ASP A 31 -8.31 19.36 3.09
CA ASP A 31 -7.32 20.32 2.56
C ASP A 31 -5.93 20.10 3.14
N ILE A 32 -5.86 19.75 4.43
CA ILE A 32 -4.61 19.48 5.10
C ILE A 32 -4.06 18.12 4.64
N GLY A 33 -4.92 17.13 4.48
CA GLY A 33 -4.59 15.83 3.89
C GLY A 33 -3.94 15.97 2.50
N PHE A 34 -4.51 16.80 1.62
CA PHE A 34 -3.94 17.07 0.30
C PHE A 34 -2.54 17.69 0.35
N ARG A 35 -2.29 18.61 1.30
CA ARG A 35 -0.95 19.18 1.50
C ARG A 35 0.07 18.12 1.90
N PHE A 36 -0.30 17.20 2.78
CA PHE A 36 0.57 16.09 3.18
C PHE A 36 0.80 15.09 2.05
N MET A 37 -0.22 14.86 1.22
CA MET A 37 -0.10 13.99 0.05
C MET A 37 0.88 14.57 -0.95
N ASN A 38 0.80 15.87 -1.26
CA ASN A 38 1.75 16.54 -2.14
C ASN A 38 3.19 16.50 -1.59
N ALA A 39 3.36 16.73 -0.29
CA ALA A 39 4.67 16.62 0.37
C ALA A 39 5.23 15.18 0.30
N THR A 40 4.36 14.18 0.44
CA THR A 40 4.72 12.77 0.31
C THR A 40 5.18 12.46 -1.13
N THR A 41 4.42 12.87 -2.15
CA THR A 41 4.78 12.67 -3.56
C THR A 41 6.14 13.29 -3.86
N SER A 42 6.36 14.54 -3.43
CA SER A 42 7.62 15.24 -3.67
C SER A 42 8.81 14.54 -3.01
N ASN A 43 8.66 14.02 -1.79
CA ASN A 43 9.74 13.27 -1.14
C ASN A 43 9.97 11.91 -1.83
N LEU A 44 8.92 11.25 -2.29
CA LEU A 44 9.05 9.99 -3.00
C LEU A 44 9.81 10.15 -4.32
N ASP A 45 9.51 11.21 -5.07
CA ASP A 45 10.22 11.54 -6.32
C ASP A 45 11.68 11.93 -6.07
N ALA A 46 11.95 12.66 -4.98
CA ALA A 46 13.32 13.02 -4.58
C ALA A 46 14.14 11.78 -4.16
N TRP A 47 13.52 10.85 -3.42
CA TRP A 47 14.11 9.58 -3.03
C TRP A 47 14.38 8.66 -4.23
N LYS A 48 13.43 8.52 -5.16
CA LYS A 48 13.61 7.77 -6.41
C LYS A 48 14.72 8.34 -7.29
N ALA A 49 14.94 9.65 -7.23
CA ALA A 49 16.04 10.33 -7.91
C ALA A 49 17.38 10.28 -7.14
N GLY A 50 17.45 9.61 -5.98
CA GLY A 50 18.66 9.50 -5.14
C GLY A 50 19.08 10.80 -4.45
N ARG A 51 18.19 11.81 -4.37
CA ARG A 51 18.51 13.14 -3.82
C ARG A 51 18.26 13.26 -2.32
N GLU A 52 17.28 12.53 -1.79
CA GLU A 52 16.87 12.59 -0.38
C GLU A 52 16.58 11.21 0.21
N SER A 53 16.59 11.10 1.53
CA SER A 53 16.11 9.91 2.24
C SER A 53 14.58 9.83 2.23
N LEU A 54 14.06 8.61 2.20
CA LEU A 54 12.62 8.36 2.28
C LEU A 54 12.07 8.69 3.67
N ASN A 55 11.03 9.51 3.71
CA ASN A 55 10.32 9.80 4.96
C ASN A 55 9.46 8.60 5.37
N ILE A 56 9.72 8.06 6.56
CA ILE A 56 8.91 7.00 7.17
C ILE A 56 7.46 7.48 7.34
N LEU A 57 7.31 8.71 7.85
CA LEU A 57 6.03 9.31 8.17
C LEU A 57 5.45 10.01 6.93
N SER A 58 4.54 9.33 6.28
CA SER A 58 3.90 9.75 5.03
C SER A 58 2.39 9.46 5.08
N VAL A 59 1.62 10.04 4.15
CA VAL A 59 0.19 9.70 4.00
C VAL A 59 -0.05 8.19 3.87
N PRO A 60 0.65 7.44 2.99
CA PRO A 60 0.45 6.00 2.88
C PRO A 60 0.90 5.22 4.12
N PHE A 61 1.85 5.73 4.92
CA PHE A 61 2.18 5.16 6.24
C PHE A 61 0.98 5.27 7.19
N TYR A 62 0.36 6.45 7.27
CA TYR A 62 -0.82 6.66 8.10
C TYR A 62 -1.98 5.76 7.65
N GLU A 63 -2.28 5.72 6.35
CA GLU A 63 -3.39 4.92 5.82
C GLU A 63 -3.19 3.42 6.00
N THR A 64 -1.94 2.94 5.88
CA THR A 64 -1.63 1.51 6.02
C THR A 64 -1.64 1.05 7.47
N TRP A 65 -1.04 1.82 8.37
CA TRP A 65 -0.78 1.36 9.74
C TRP A 65 -1.73 1.95 10.78
N CYS A 66 -2.17 3.19 10.59
CA CYS A 66 -2.94 3.92 11.60
C CYS A 66 -4.44 3.99 11.27
N ALA A 67 -4.80 3.91 9.98
CA ALA A 67 -6.18 3.88 9.50
C ALA A 67 -6.65 2.47 9.11
N SER A 68 -5.94 1.42 9.53
CA SER A 68 -6.29 0.02 9.24
C SER A 68 -7.61 -0.37 9.93
N GLY A 69 -8.69 -0.56 9.17
CA GLY A 69 -10.05 -0.72 9.69
C GLY A 69 -10.87 0.58 9.76
N GLY A 70 -10.38 1.67 9.16
CA GLY A 70 -11.00 3.00 9.14
C GLY A 70 -10.57 3.92 10.28
N SER A 71 -11.36 4.94 10.61
CA SER A 71 -11.16 5.78 11.80
C SER A 71 -11.35 4.96 13.08
N GLY A 72 -10.29 4.65 13.82
CA GLY A 72 -10.36 3.95 15.12
C GLY A 72 -9.83 2.52 15.14
N GLY A 73 -9.46 1.96 13.99
CA GLY A 73 -8.74 0.68 13.92
C GLY A 73 -9.61 -0.58 14.08
N THR A 74 -9.24 -1.70 13.45
CA THR A 74 -9.88 -3.01 13.63
C THR A 74 -9.83 -3.52 15.09
N LEU A 75 -8.86 -3.06 15.88
CA LEU A 75 -8.70 -3.46 17.28
C LEU A 75 -9.83 -2.90 18.17
N SER A 76 -10.28 -1.66 17.93
CA SER A 76 -11.44 -1.09 18.65
C SER A 76 -12.72 -1.92 18.40
N LEU A 77 -12.84 -2.46 17.18
CA LEU A 77 -13.92 -3.34 16.73
C LEU A 77 -13.96 -4.66 17.52
N LEU A 78 -12.79 -5.28 17.71
CA LEU A 78 -12.64 -6.51 18.49
C LEU A 78 -12.94 -6.30 19.98
N ILE A 79 -12.46 -5.18 20.55
CA ILE A 79 -12.72 -4.83 21.96
C ILE A 79 -14.21 -4.56 22.19
N SER A 80 -14.90 -3.98 21.21
CA SER A 80 -16.34 -3.68 21.31
C SER A 80 -17.24 -4.91 21.24
N ARG A 81 -16.69 -6.10 20.95
CA ARG A 81 -17.46 -7.30 20.63
C ARG A 81 -18.16 -7.88 21.86
N THR A 82 -19.48 -7.74 21.90
CA THR A 82 -20.39 -8.32 22.89
C THR A 82 -21.39 -9.26 22.22
N PRO A 83 -22.10 -10.13 22.97
CA PRO A 83 -23.14 -10.99 22.39
C PRO A 83 -24.24 -10.21 21.64
N SER A 84 -24.55 -9.00 22.08
CA SER A 84 -25.60 -8.15 21.49
C SER A 84 -25.22 -7.52 20.15
N ASN A 85 -23.96 -7.13 19.94
CA ASN A 85 -23.51 -6.46 18.71
C ASN A 85 -22.68 -7.37 17.78
N ARG A 86 -22.54 -8.66 18.11
CA ARG A 86 -21.74 -9.64 17.35
C ARG A 86 -22.17 -9.77 15.89
N HIS A 87 -23.48 -9.75 15.64
CA HIS A 87 -24.03 -9.90 14.29
C HIS A 87 -23.65 -8.71 13.41
N LEU A 88 -23.81 -7.50 13.94
CA LEU A 88 -23.43 -6.27 13.27
C LEU A 88 -21.93 -6.21 13.01
N ILE A 89 -21.09 -6.51 14.01
CA ILE A 89 -19.63 -6.56 13.86
C ILE A 89 -19.22 -7.52 12.75
N ASN A 90 -19.82 -8.71 12.69
CA ASN A 90 -19.52 -9.69 11.65
C ASN A 90 -19.96 -9.20 10.26
N ALA A 91 -21.07 -8.47 10.16
CA ALA A 91 -21.55 -7.89 8.90
C ALA A 91 -20.66 -6.72 8.41
N SER A 92 -20.09 -5.94 9.33
CA SER A 92 -19.22 -4.81 9.01
C SER A 92 -17.76 -5.22 8.77
N LEU A 93 -17.35 -6.43 9.17
CA LEU A 93 -15.96 -6.89 9.06
C LEU A 93 -15.42 -6.91 7.61
N PRO A 94 -16.16 -7.38 6.59
CA PRO A 94 -15.70 -7.32 5.21
C PRO A 94 -15.43 -5.89 4.73
N LEU A 95 -16.26 -4.93 5.16
CA LEU A 95 -16.09 -3.52 4.82
C LEU A 95 -14.88 -2.91 5.55
N ALA A 96 -14.66 -3.30 6.80
CA ALA A 96 -13.51 -2.88 7.58
C ALA A 96 -12.18 -3.34 6.97
N ILE A 97 -12.13 -4.47 6.26
CA ILE A 97 -10.93 -4.91 5.52
C ILE A 97 -10.52 -3.89 4.45
N PHE A 98 -11.49 -3.22 3.85
CA PHE A 98 -11.29 -2.14 2.87
C PHE A 98 -11.32 -0.75 3.51
N ASN A 99 -11.08 -0.66 4.83
CA ASN A 99 -11.09 0.57 5.62
C ASN A 99 -12.41 1.36 5.58
N ILE A 100 -13.52 0.72 5.20
CA ILE A 100 -14.88 1.28 5.23
C ILE A 100 -15.48 0.92 6.59
N ASN A 101 -15.77 1.93 7.43
CA ASN A 101 -16.13 1.69 8.84
C ASN A 101 -17.40 2.40 9.32
N GLU A 102 -18.07 3.12 8.44
CA GLU A 102 -19.31 3.85 8.73
C GLU A 102 -20.41 2.92 9.28
N PRO A 103 -20.65 1.72 8.73
CA PRO A 103 -21.64 0.80 9.28
C PRO A 103 -21.31 0.36 10.71
N LEU A 104 -20.03 0.38 11.09
CA LEU A 104 -19.61 0.09 12.44
C LEU A 104 -19.78 1.31 13.36
N ILE A 105 -19.30 2.49 12.95
CA ILE A 105 -19.39 3.72 13.76
C ILE A 105 -20.85 4.07 14.08
N PHE A 106 -21.75 3.85 13.12
CA PHE A 106 -23.18 4.12 13.30
C PHE A 106 -23.95 2.94 13.88
N GLY A 107 -23.53 1.70 13.62
CA GLY A 107 -24.23 0.52 14.11
C GLY A 107 -23.86 0.13 15.55
N VAL A 108 -22.57 0.26 15.92
CA VAL A 108 -22.13 0.20 17.31
C VAL A 108 -22.18 1.63 17.82
N PRO A 109 -22.76 1.92 19.00
CA PRO A 109 -22.85 3.30 19.50
C PRO A 109 -21.46 3.77 19.92
N VAL A 110 -20.61 4.13 18.96
CA VAL A 110 -19.31 4.78 19.16
C VAL A 110 -19.52 6.28 19.27
N VAL A 111 -20.42 6.82 18.44
CA VAL A 111 -20.89 8.20 18.50
C VAL A 111 -21.50 8.47 19.88
N LEU A 112 -21.04 9.53 20.55
CA LEU A 112 -21.48 9.97 21.88
C LEU A 112 -21.31 8.93 23.01
N ASN A 113 -20.48 7.90 22.84
CA ASN A 113 -20.21 6.91 23.88
C ASN A 113 -18.78 7.08 24.45
N PRO A 114 -18.63 7.62 25.67
CA PRO A 114 -17.32 7.88 26.27
C PRO A 114 -16.48 6.61 26.49
N VAL A 115 -17.11 5.46 26.74
CA VAL A 115 -16.42 4.18 26.96
C VAL A 115 -15.77 3.70 25.66
N MET A 116 -16.44 3.89 24.54
CA MET A 116 -15.92 3.54 23.21
C MET A 116 -15.01 4.63 22.63
N PHE A 117 -15.15 5.88 23.07
CA PHE A 117 -14.32 6.99 22.63
C PHE A 117 -12.85 6.82 23.01
N ILE A 118 -12.56 6.32 24.22
CA ILE A 118 -11.19 6.09 24.68
C ILE A 118 -10.43 5.11 23.77
N PRO A 119 -10.89 3.87 23.52
CA PRO A 119 -10.20 2.97 22.62
C PRO A 119 -10.18 3.50 21.19
N PHE A 120 -11.22 4.20 20.74
CA PHE A 120 -11.28 4.81 19.41
C PHE A 120 -10.21 5.89 19.18
N LEU A 121 -9.86 6.65 20.22
CA LEU A 121 -8.80 7.66 20.20
C LEU A 121 -7.40 7.05 20.39
N MET A 122 -7.28 6.06 21.27
CA MET A 122 -5.99 5.50 21.67
C MET A 122 -5.44 4.46 20.69
N THR A 123 -6.30 3.66 20.05
CA THR A 123 -5.89 2.62 19.09
C THR A 123 -5.01 3.19 17.96
N PRO A 124 -5.44 4.20 17.18
CA PRO A 124 -4.61 4.74 16.10
C PRO A 124 -3.32 5.39 16.62
N ALA A 125 -3.31 5.90 17.86
CA ALA A 125 -2.10 6.44 18.46
C ALA A 125 -1.08 5.35 18.83
N MET A 126 -1.56 4.22 19.35
CA MET A 126 -0.72 3.05 19.62
C MET A 126 -0.17 2.45 18.33
N ASP A 127 -1.01 2.29 17.30
CA ASP A 127 -0.61 1.76 16.01
C ASP A 127 0.46 2.64 15.35
N TYR A 128 0.30 3.96 15.44
CA TYR A 128 1.31 4.93 14.96
C TYR A 128 2.67 4.73 15.64
N ILE A 129 2.69 4.61 16.97
CA ILE A 129 3.93 4.41 17.74
C ILE A 129 4.59 3.09 17.37
N ILE A 130 3.80 2.00 17.37
CA ILE A 130 4.30 0.66 17.08
C ILE A 130 4.87 0.59 15.67
N ALA A 131 4.11 1.07 14.67
CA ALA A 131 4.54 1.04 13.27
C ALA A 131 5.76 1.94 13.02
N TYR A 132 5.85 3.09 13.70
CA TYR A 132 7.00 4.00 13.57
C TYR A 132 8.28 3.34 14.08
N TYR A 133 8.27 2.78 15.28
CA TYR A 133 9.44 2.09 15.83
C TYR A 133 9.75 0.79 15.08
N ALA A 134 8.74 0.05 14.61
CA ALA A 134 8.95 -1.12 13.77
C ALA A 134 9.65 -0.77 12.45
N THR A 135 9.32 0.38 11.86
CA THR A 135 9.98 0.86 10.64
C THR A 135 11.38 1.41 10.95
N LEU A 136 11.54 2.10 12.08
CA LEU A 136 12.82 2.66 12.52
C LEU A 136 13.85 1.56 12.82
N TRP A 137 13.42 0.46 13.44
CA TRP A 137 14.26 -0.72 13.71
C TRP A 137 14.38 -1.68 12.52
N HIS A 138 13.90 -1.29 11.34
CA HIS A 138 13.95 -2.09 10.11
C HIS A 138 13.26 -3.46 10.20
N ILE A 139 12.32 -3.63 11.14
CA ILE A 139 11.46 -4.82 11.22
C ILE A 139 10.50 -4.81 10.03
N VAL A 140 10.02 -3.62 9.64
CA VAL A 140 9.13 -3.40 8.50
C VAL A 140 9.79 -2.37 7.57
N PRO A 141 9.79 -2.59 6.24
CA PRO A 141 10.31 -1.58 5.31
C PRO A 141 9.42 -0.33 5.27
N PRO A 142 10.01 0.87 5.10
CA PRO A 142 9.24 2.09 4.88
C PRO A 142 8.42 1.99 3.59
N ILE A 143 7.27 2.67 3.55
CA ILE A 143 6.37 2.63 2.40
C ILE A 143 6.94 3.46 1.24
N GLN A 144 7.16 2.81 0.09
CA GLN A 144 7.86 3.37 -1.08
C GLN A 144 6.93 3.78 -2.23
N HIS A 145 5.62 3.58 -2.09
CA HIS A 145 4.65 3.89 -3.15
C HIS A 145 3.38 4.46 -2.55
N MET A 146 2.67 5.25 -3.34
CA MET A 146 1.32 5.68 -2.96
C MET A 146 0.39 4.48 -2.98
N VAL A 147 -0.36 4.32 -1.90
CA VAL A 147 -1.44 3.34 -1.77
C VAL A 147 -2.75 4.09 -1.57
N GLY A 148 -3.83 3.56 -2.10
CA GLY A 148 -5.14 4.15 -1.88
C GLY A 148 -5.69 3.78 -0.50
N TRP A 149 -6.48 4.68 0.09
CA TRP A 149 -7.08 4.49 1.42
C TRP A 149 -7.92 3.22 1.57
N ALA A 150 -8.53 2.71 0.49
CA ALA A 150 -9.33 1.48 0.51
C ALA A 150 -8.49 0.19 0.38
N THR A 151 -7.16 0.32 0.29
CA THR A 151 -6.29 -0.85 0.10
C THR A 151 -6.14 -1.60 1.42
N PRO A 152 -6.45 -2.91 1.48
CA PRO A 152 -6.25 -3.69 2.69
C PRO A 152 -4.79 -3.65 3.14
N ALA A 153 -4.55 -3.39 4.43
CA ALA A 153 -3.21 -3.30 5.02
C ALA A 153 -2.36 -4.56 4.78
N MET A 154 -3.00 -5.73 4.61
CA MET A 154 -2.35 -7.01 4.34
C MET A 154 -1.77 -7.09 2.90
N ILE A 155 -2.43 -6.48 1.91
CA ILE A 155 -1.97 -6.46 0.51
C ILE A 155 -0.79 -5.49 0.34
N ASN A 156 -0.74 -4.43 1.16
CA ASN A 156 0.37 -3.46 1.14
C ASN A 156 1.71 -4.10 1.53
N ASN A 157 1.71 -5.06 2.47
CA ASN A 157 2.91 -5.83 2.83
C ASN A 157 3.34 -6.77 1.69
N ILE A 158 2.39 -7.33 0.93
CA ILE A 158 2.69 -8.19 -0.22
C ILE A 158 3.30 -7.38 -1.36
N ASN A 159 2.79 -6.18 -1.66
CA ASN A 159 3.37 -5.30 -2.68
C ASN A 159 4.75 -4.73 -2.26
N ALA A 160 4.98 -4.50 -0.97
CA ALA A 160 6.30 -4.17 -0.43
C ALA A 160 7.27 -5.36 -0.42
N LEU A 161 6.76 -6.59 -0.26
CA LEU A 161 7.51 -7.85 -0.45
C LEU A 161 7.76 -8.13 -1.94
N GLN A 162 6.89 -7.70 -2.85
CA GLN A 162 7.11 -7.75 -4.30
C GLN A 162 8.30 -6.86 -4.71
N ASN A 163 8.63 -5.80 -3.96
CA ASN A 163 9.86 -5.02 -4.18
C ASN A 163 11.14 -5.76 -3.72
N ARG A 164 11.05 -6.96 -3.14
CA ARG A 164 12.21 -7.88 -3.05
C ARG A 164 12.47 -8.62 -4.37
N VAL A 165 11.60 -8.43 -5.36
CA VAL A 165 11.62 -9.14 -6.64
C VAL A 165 11.69 -8.09 -7.73
N ASN A 166 12.90 -7.60 -8.00
CA ASN A 166 13.13 -6.64 -9.07
C ASN A 166 12.96 -7.36 -10.41
N PHE A 167 11.76 -7.34 -10.97
CA PHE A 167 11.55 -7.79 -12.33
C PHE A 167 12.09 -6.76 -13.31
N VAL A 168 12.96 -7.20 -14.21
CA VAL A 168 13.54 -6.41 -15.29
C VAL A 168 13.21 -7.06 -16.63
N LEU A 169 12.93 -6.23 -17.64
CA LEU A 169 12.67 -6.69 -18.99
C LEU A 169 13.95 -6.63 -19.81
N TRP A 170 14.32 -7.75 -20.40
CA TRP A 170 15.41 -7.88 -21.36
C TRP A 170 14.83 -8.02 -22.76
N TYR A 171 15.54 -7.49 -23.76
CA TYR A 171 15.10 -7.48 -25.15
C TYR A 171 16.12 -8.22 -26.00
N GLN A 172 15.67 -9.27 -26.68
CA GLN A 172 16.49 -10.04 -27.59
C GLN A 172 16.04 -9.77 -29.03
N PRO A 173 16.89 -9.15 -29.89
CA PRO A 173 16.51 -8.88 -31.28
C PRO A 173 16.49 -10.18 -32.10
N GLN A 174 15.45 -10.36 -32.90
CA GLN A 174 15.36 -11.39 -33.91
C GLN A 174 15.74 -10.81 -35.27
N ILE A 175 16.83 -11.34 -35.83
CA ILE A 175 17.43 -10.84 -37.06
C ILE A 175 17.02 -11.77 -38.20
N ASN A 176 16.53 -11.19 -39.30
CA ASN A 176 16.34 -11.94 -40.52
C ASN A 176 17.72 -12.22 -41.15
N LEU A 177 18.01 -13.50 -41.38
CA LEU A 177 19.32 -13.97 -41.81
C LEU A 177 19.71 -13.48 -43.21
N ASP A 178 18.73 -13.25 -44.09
CA ASP A 178 18.96 -12.89 -45.49
C ASP A 178 19.32 -11.42 -45.67
N ASN A 179 18.75 -10.53 -44.85
CA ASN A 179 18.95 -9.09 -44.97
C ASN A 179 19.65 -8.45 -43.75
N GLN A 180 19.98 -9.25 -42.73
CA GLN A 180 20.61 -8.82 -41.47
C GLN A 180 19.87 -7.68 -40.77
N LYS A 181 18.57 -7.52 -41.04
CA LYS A 181 17.72 -6.51 -40.37
C LYS A 181 17.02 -7.12 -39.18
N ILE A 182 16.84 -6.32 -38.14
CA ILE A 182 16.01 -6.67 -36.99
C ILE A 182 14.55 -6.65 -37.45
N VAL A 183 13.88 -7.80 -37.37
CA VAL A 183 12.48 -7.96 -37.79
C VAL A 183 11.53 -8.01 -36.61
N ALA A 184 12.00 -8.53 -35.47
CA ALA A 184 11.22 -8.57 -34.23
C ALA A 184 12.14 -8.43 -33.02
N MET A 185 11.55 -8.19 -31.85
CA MET A 185 12.23 -8.26 -30.56
C MET A 185 11.45 -9.19 -29.65
N GLU A 186 12.15 -10.08 -28.97
CA GLU A 186 11.59 -10.94 -27.94
C GLU A 186 11.79 -10.27 -26.58
N VAL A 187 10.73 -10.23 -25.78
CA VAL A 187 10.77 -9.65 -24.44
C VAL A 187 10.89 -10.78 -23.43
N LEU A 188 11.97 -10.73 -22.65
CA LEU A 188 12.32 -11.73 -21.66
C LEU A 188 12.17 -11.11 -20.26
N LEU A 189 11.25 -11.65 -19.47
CA LEU A 189 11.11 -11.27 -18.08
C LEU A 189 12.24 -11.91 -17.26
N ARG A 190 12.94 -11.11 -16.46
CA ARG A 190 14.04 -11.59 -15.61
C ARG A 190 13.86 -11.08 -14.20
N HIS A 191 14.20 -11.90 -13.23
CA HIS A 191 14.32 -11.48 -11.84
C HIS A 191 15.75 -11.02 -11.59
N GLN A 192 15.94 -9.81 -11.05
CA GLN A 192 17.22 -9.31 -10.58
C GLN A 192 17.28 -9.43 -9.05
N SER A 193 18.22 -10.24 -8.55
CA SER A 193 18.43 -10.35 -7.11
C SER A 193 19.03 -9.07 -6.55
N GLY A 194 18.93 -8.84 -5.23
CA GLY A 194 19.46 -7.65 -4.55
C GLY A 194 20.95 -7.38 -4.78
N ASP A 195 21.72 -8.41 -5.15
CA ASP A 195 23.14 -8.34 -5.52
C ASP A 195 23.39 -7.95 -6.99
N GLY A 196 22.34 -7.57 -7.74
CA GLY A 196 22.42 -7.20 -9.16
C GLY A 196 22.56 -8.36 -10.14
N LYS A 197 22.73 -9.59 -9.64
CA LYS A 197 22.83 -10.82 -10.46
C LYS A 197 21.46 -11.22 -11.00
N ILE A 198 21.45 -11.67 -12.26
CA ILE A 198 20.25 -12.17 -12.94
C ILE A 198 20.31 -13.70 -12.92
N PRO A 199 19.60 -14.34 -11.99
CA PRO A 199 19.47 -15.78 -11.99
C PRO A 199 18.74 -16.34 -13.21
N PRO A 200 19.03 -17.61 -13.59
CA PRO A 200 18.23 -18.35 -14.55
C PRO A 200 16.75 -18.44 -14.13
N PRO A 201 15.83 -18.77 -15.05
CA PRO A 201 14.38 -18.58 -14.92
C PRO A 201 13.66 -19.59 -13.99
N TYR A 202 14.34 -20.09 -12.97
CA TYR A 202 13.73 -20.95 -11.96
C TYR A 202 12.66 -20.23 -11.13
N PHE A 203 12.63 -18.89 -11.12
CA PHE A 203 11.65 -18.12 -10.37
C PHE A 203 10.22 -18.35 -10.87
N LEU A 204 10.03 -18.58 -12.17
CA LEU A 204 8.71 -18.80 -12.77
C LEU A 204 8.01 -20.01 -12.13
N GLU A 205 8.73 -21.10 -11.89
CA GLU A 205 8.17 -22.30 -11.26
C GLU A 205 7.65 -22.01 -9.84
N TYR A 206 8.30 -21.12 -9.10
CA TYR A 206 7.81 -20.69 -7.78
C TYR A 206 6.53 -19.86 -7.89
N TYR A 207 6.46 -18.94 -8.85
CA TYR A 207 5.27 -18.11 -9.10
C TYR A 207 4.07 -18.93 -9.59
N GLU A 208 4.33 -19.98 -10.38
CA GLU A 208 3.30 -20.92 -10.83
C GLU A 208 2.71 -21.68 -9.65
N ARG A 209 3.56 -22.21 -8.76
CA ARG A 209 3.14 -22.99 -7.59
C ARG A 209 2.35 -22.17 -6.58
N VAL A 210 2.59 -20.87 -6.48
CA VAL A 210 1.83 -19.96 -5.61
C VAL A 210 0.62 -19.32 -6.29
N GLY A 211 0.37 -19.64 -7.57
CA GLY A 211 -0.78 -19.14 -8.33
C GLY A 211 -0.71 -17.66 -8.68
N MET A 212 0.48 -17.05 -8.66
CA MET A 212 0.70 -15.62 -8.90
C MET A 212 1.20 -15.32 -10.34
N MET A 213 0.95 -16.23 -11.28
CA MET A 213 1.29 -16.04 -12.69
C MET A 213 0.57 -14.84 -13.34
N PRO A 214 -0.72 -14.58 -13.06
CA PRO A 214 -1.40 -13.43 -13.64
C PRO A 214 -0.71 -12.09 -13.33
N GLU A 215 -0.21 -11.92 -12.11
CA GLU A 215 0.50 -10.70 -11.68
C GLU A 215 1.80 -10.48 -12.44
N VAL A 216 2.51 -11.57 -12.75
CA VAL A 216 3.77 -11.56 -13.53
C VAL A 216 3.49 -11.15 -14.98
N ASP A 217 2.43 -11.68 -15.58
CA ASP A 217 2.01 -11.33 -16.93
C ASP A 217 1.54 -9.87 -17.04
N PHE A 218 0.73 -9.41 -16.08
CA PHE A 218 0.27 -8.03 -16.02
C PHE A 218 1.44 -7.05 -15.85
N PHE A 219 2.47 -7.41 -15.08
CA PHE A 219 3.68 -6.61 -14.95
C PHE A 219 4.41 -6.48 -16.29
N GLY A 220 4.58 -7.59 -17.02
CA GLY A 220 5.21 -7.59 -18.34
C GLY A 220 4.48 -6.68 -19.34
N TYR A 221 3.15 -6.80 -19.40
CA TYR A 221 2.31 -5.97 -20.28
C TYR A 221 2.39 -4.48 -19.94
N ARG A 222 2.34 -4.13 -18.65
CA ARG A 222 2.30 -2.74 -18.20
C ARG A 222 3.62 -1.98 -18.40
N ASN A 223 4.76 -2.68 -18.33
CA ASN A 223 6.08 -2.08 -18.41
C ASN A 223 6.71 -2.13 -19.81
N MET A 224 6.00 -2.70 -20.79
CA MET A 224 6.45 -2.77 -22.17
C MET A 224 6.30 -1.41 -22.89
N PRO A 225 7.34 -0.89 -23.57
CA PRO A 225 7.23 0.35 -24.32
C PRO A 225 6.24 0.21 -25.48
N LEU A 226 5.33 1.18 -25.65
CA LEU A 226 4.29 1.18 -26.70
C LEU A 226 4.87 1.00 -28.13
N LYS A 227 6.10 1.47 -28.37
CA LYS A 227 6.81 1.31 -29.66
C LYS A 227 7.15 -0.16 -29.98
N LEU A 228 7.37 -1.00 -28.97
CA LEU A 228 7.64 -2.42 -29.15
C LEU A 228 6.37 -3.25 -29.35
N PHE A 229 5.23 -2.78 -28.87
CA PHE A 229 3.94 -3.44 -29.09
C PHE A 229 3.55 -3.47 -30.59
N ILE A 230 3.98 -2.45 -31.35
CA ILE A 230 3.69 -2.32 -32.80
C ILE A 230 4.59 -3.25 -33.64
N MET A 231 5.73 -3.68 -33.10
CA MET A 231 6.69 -4.54 -33.78
C MET A 231 6.46 -5.97 -33.26
N ASN A 232 5.69 -6.82 -33.95
CA ASN A 232 5.28 -8.19 -33.54
C ASN A 232 6.18 -8.85 -32.47
N CYS A 233 5.92 -8.58 -31.19
CA CYS A 233 6.66 -9.12 -30.07
C CYS A 233 5.86 -10.27 -29.46
N LEU A 234 6.45 -11.46 -29.40
CA LEU A 234 5.95 -12.56 -28.58
C LEU A 234 6.59 -12.45 -27.20
N VAL A 235 5.78 -12.39 -26.15
CA VAL A 235 6.25 -12.44 -24.77
C VAL A 235 6.41 -13.92 -24.42
N PHE A 236 7.65 -14.39 -24.29
CA PHE A 236 7.94 -15.72 -23.78
C PHE A 236 8.45 -15.61 -22.34
N LEU A 237 7.72 -16.24 -21.42
CA LEU A 237 8.16 -16.52 -20.06
C LEU A 237 9.19 -17.66 -20.11
N ALA A 238 10.38 -17.37 -20.60
CA ALA A 238 11.49 -18.32 -20.69
C ALA A 238 12.37 -18.27 -19.46
#